data_AF-A0A0R3KYQ7-F1
#
_entry.id   AF-A0A0R3KYQ7-F1
#
_cell.length_a   1.000
_cell.length_b   1.000
_cell.length_c   1.000
_cell.angle_alpha   90.00
_cell.angle_beta   90.00
_cell.angle_gamma   90.00
#
_symmetry.space_group_name_H-M   'P 1'
#
loop_
_entity.id
_entity.type
_entity.pdbx_description
1 polymer ?
#
loop_
_entity_poly.entity_id
_entity_poly.type
_entity_poly.pdbx_seq_one_letter_code
_entity_poly.pdbx_strand_id
1 'polypeptide(L)' 'MGELSGAPETEADAAKLSLQELNGWIAHAEFRASRLKLSASLKKSAMKRLVWLEAQRERLHGVPTPDRGRF' A
#
# COMPACT_ATOMS: atom_id res chain seq x y z
N MET A 1 20.61 6.90 9.71
CA MET A 1 19.17 7.13 9.44
C MET A 1 18.89 6.53 8.08
N GLY A 2 18.04 5.50 8.04
CA GLY A 2 17.86 4.62 6.89
C GLY A 2 17.27 5.34 5.69
N GLU A 3 17.96 5.19 4.58
CA GLU A 3 17.58 5.53 3.22
C GLU A 3 16.45 4.58 2.76
N LEU A 4 15.20 4.99 2.95
CA LEU A 4 14.04 4.39 2.27
C LEU A 4 13.39 5.45 1.37
N SER A 5 14.19 6.01 0.47
CA SER A 5 13.73 6.90 -0.62
C SER A 5 13.27 6.08 -1.81
N GLY A 6 12.32 5.16 -1.60
CA GLY A 6 11.72 4.34 -2.66
C GLY A 6 10.40 3.77 -2.17
N ALA A 7 9.32 3.99 -2.92
CA ALA A 7 8.06 3.32 -2.59
C ALA A 7 8.23 1.81 -2.78
N PRO A 8 7.72 0.96 -1.88
CA PRO A 8 7.91 -0.49 -1.98
C PRO A 8 7.33 -1.05 -3.27
N GLU A 9 8.21 -1.48 -4.19
CA GLU A 9 7.83 -1.98 -5.51
C GLU A 9 7.75 -3.51 -5.59
N THR A 10 8.41 -4.21 -4.66
CA THR A 10 8.53 -5.67 -4.67
C THR A 10 8.22 -6.27 -3.31
N GLU A 11 7.89 -7.56 -3.28
CA GLU A 11 7.63 -8.29 -2.03
C GLU A 11 8.85 -8.30 -1.11
N ALA A 12 10.07 -8.35 -1.68
CA ALA A 12 11.31 -8.26 -0.92
C ALA A 12 11.52 -6.88 -0.27
N ASP A 13 11.00 -5.82 -0.87
CA ASP A 13 11.03 -4.49 -0.27
C ASP A 13 9.99 -4.39 0.86
N ALA A 14 8.76 -4.84 0.60
CA ALA A 14 7.70 -4.91 1.61
C ALA A 14 8.08 -5.76 2.82
N ALA A 15 8.85 -6.84 2.63
CA ALA A 15 9.34 -7.70 3.71
C ALA A 15 10.37 -7.03 4.63
N LYS A 16 11.07 -5.98 4.16
CA LYS A 16 12.00 -5.18 4.98
C LYS A 16 11.28 -4.14 5.82
N LEU A 17 10.04 -3.82 5.47
CA LEU A 17 9.25 -2.81 6.15
C LEU A 17 8.71 -3.37 7.46
N SER A 18 8.75 -2.54 8.50
CA SER A 18 7.99 -2.81 9.72
C SER A 18 6.49 -2.62 9.48
N LEU A 19 5.66 -3.21 10.33
CA LEU A 19 4.20 -3.03 10.29
C LEU A 19 3.80 -1.54 10.27
N GLN A 20 4.50 -0.69 11.03
CA GLN A 20 4.25 0.76 11.07
C GLN A 20 4.54 1.43 9.72
N GLU A 21 5.63 1.04 9.05
CA GLU A 21 6.02 1.55 7.74
C GLU A 21 5.01 1.12 6.67
N LEU A 22 4.63 -0.17 6.66
CA LEU A 22 3.59 -0.69 5.78
C LEU A 22 2.26 0.04 5.97
N ASN A 23 1.86 0.29 7.23
CA ASN A 23 0.65 1.08 7.52
C ASN A 23 0.76 2.52 7.00
N GLY A 24 1.93 3.15 7.09
CA GLY A 24 2.20 4.46 6.50
C GLY A 24 2.00 4.45 4.98
N TRP A 25 2.52 3.43 4.29
CA TRP A 25 2.34 3.26 2.85
C TRP A 25 0.89 2.98 2.45
N ILE A 26 0.17 2.17 3.23
CA ILE A 26 -1.27 1.91 3.04
C ILE A 26 -2.06 3.21 3.18
N ALA A 27 -1.81 3.99 4.24
CA ALA A 27 -2.49 5.27 4.45
C ALA A 27 -2.20 6.26 3.30
N HIS A 28 -0.97 6.29 2.80
CA HIS A 28 -0.61 7.12 1.65
C HIS A 28 -1.32 6.68 0.36
N ALA A 29 -1.36 5.38 0.08
CA ALA A 29 -2.03 4.83 -1.08
C ALA A 29 -3.56 5.05 -1.03
N GLU A 30 -4.17 4.91 0.15
CA GLU A 30 -5.58 5.21 0.39
C GLU A 30 -5.89 6.69 0.16
N PHE A 31 -5.05 7.59 0.68
CA PHE A 31 -5.19 9.02 0.46
C PHE A 31 -5.15 9.36 -1.03
N ARG A 32 -4.23 8.75 -1.79
CA ARG A 32 -4.15 8.94 -3.25
C ARG A 32 -5.36 8.37 -3.98
N ALA A 33 -5.83 7.18 -3.59
CA ALA A 33 -6.94 6.51 -4.25
C ALA A 33 -8.29 7.20 -4.01
N SER A 34 -8.51 7.70 -2.78
CA SER A 34 -9.82 8.21 -2.35
C SER A 34 -9.89 9.75 -2.27
N ARG A 35 -8.86 10.41 -1.72
CA ARG A 35 -8.94 11.84 -1.36
C ARG A 35 -8.37 12.79 -2.41
N LEU A 36 -7.46 12.34 -3.27
CA LEU A 36 -6.91 13.17 -4.33
C LEU A 36 -7.81 13.17 -5.59
N LYS A 37 -7.94 14.35 -6.20
CA LYS A 37 -8.52 14.50 -7.54
C LYS A 37 -7.50 14.05 -8.59
N LEU A 38 -7.36 12.74 -8.73
CA LEU A 38 -6.55 12.09 -9.77
C LEU A 38 -7.42 11.65 -10.96
N SER A 39 -6.82 11.55 -12.14
CA SER A 39 -7.43 10.89 -13.30
C SER A 39 -7.79 9.44 -12.98
N ALA A 40 -8.79 8.90 -13.67
CA ALA A 40 -9.29 7.53 -13.43
C ALA A 40 -8.16 6.47 -13.47
N SER A 41 -7.22 6.58 -14.42
CA SER A 41 -6.07 5.67 -14.52
C SER A 41 -5.15 5.75 -13.31
N LEU A 42 -4.89 6.97 -12.80
CA LEU A 42 -4.05 7.18 -11.62
C LEU A 42 -4.74 6.70 -10.34
N LYS A 43 -6.07 6.89 -10.21
CA LYS A 43 -6.86 6.30 -9.12
C LYS A 43 -6.80 4.79 -9.14
N LYS A 44 -6.95 4.17 -10.33
CA LYS A 44 -6.87 2.71 -10.50
C LYS A 44 -5.48 2.19 -10.12
N SER A 45 -4.41 2.87 -10.52
CA SER A 45 -3.05 2.50 -10.12
C SER A 45 -2.82 2.65 -8.61
N ALA A 46 -3.32 3.74 -8.00
CA ALA A 46 -3.24 3.94 -6.54
C ALA A 46 -4.02 2.85 -5.79
N MET A 47 -5.20 2.46 -6.27
CA MET A 47 -6.01 1.40 -5.69
C MET A 47 -5.33 0.03 -5.78
N LYS A 48 -4.74 -0.30 -6.94
CA LYS A 48 -3.94 -1.54 -7.09
C LYS A 48 -2.77 -1.57 -6.09
N ARG A 49 -2.11 -0.43 -5.91
CA ARG A 49 -1.01 -0.28 -4.95
C ARG A 49 -1.49 -0.49 -3.52
N LEU A 50 -2.65 0.06 -3.17
CA LEU A 50 -3.29 -0.09 -1.86
C LEU A 50 -3.59 -1.57 -1.55
N VAL A 51 -4.32 -2.25 -2.45
CA VAL A 51 -4.66 -3.67 -2.29
C VAL A 51 -3.42 -4.54 -2.20
N TRP A 52 -2.39 -4.24 -2.99
CA TRP A 52 -1.12 -4.96 -2.93
C TRP A 52 -0.42 -4.80 -1.57
N LEU A 53 -0.33 -3.57 -1.05
CA LEU A 53 0.26 -3.29 0.27
C LEU A 53 -0.51 -3.96 1.40
N GLU A 54 -1.83 -3.95 1.32
CA GLU A 54 -2.70 -4.63 2.28
C GLU A 54 -2.45 -6.14 2.26
N ALA A 55 -2.37 -6.75 1.08
CA ALA A 55 -2.04 -8.18 0.95
C ALA A 55 -0.65 -8.51 1.52
N GLN A 56 0.35 -7.64 1.34
CA GLN A 56 1.67 -7.83 1.95
C GLN A 56 1.61 -7.72 3.49
N ARG A 57 0.85 -6.78 4.03
CA ARG A 57 0.63 -6.65 5.47
C ARG A 57 -0.02 -7.91 6.05
N GLU A 58 -1.01 -8.47 5.38
CA GLU A 58 -1.66 -9.72 5.80
C GLU A 58 -0.69 -10.90 5.75
N ARG A 59 0.08 -11.04 4.67
CA ARG A 59 1.07 -12.12 4.52
C ARG A 59 2.21 -12.06 5.54
N LEU A 60 2.75 -10.87 5.79
CA LEU A 60 3.95 -10.67 6.61
C LEU A 60 3.62 -10.54 8.10
N HIS A 61 2.48 -9.94 8.44
CA HIS A 61 2.13 -9.59 9.81
C HIS A 61 0.80 -10.20 10.28
N GLY A 62 0.10 -10.96 9.45
CA GLY A 62 -1.15 -11.63 9.81
C GLY A 62 -2.32 -10.67 10.09
N VAL A 63 -2.21 -9.40 9.68
CA VAL A 63 -3.25 -8.41 9.92
C VAL A 63 -4.25 -8.45 8.77
N PRO A 64 -5.54 -8.72 9.03
CA PRO A 64 -6.53 -8.88 7.98
C PRO A 64 -6.68 -7.63 7.12
N THR A 65 -6.78 -7.85 5.82
CA THR A 65 -7.09 -6.79 4.85
C THR A 65 -8.56 -6.38 4.93
N PRO A 66 -8.89 -5.08 4.88
CA PRO A 66 -10.28 -4.65 4.80
C PRO A 66 -10.87 -5.07 3.44
N ASP A 67 -12.12 -5.54 3.44
CA ASP A 67 -12.82 -5.84 2.18
C ASP A 67 -13.10 -4.53 1.45
N ARG A 68 -12.38 -4.31 0.34
CA ARG A 68 -12.52 -3.11 -0.50
C ARG A 68 -13.39 -3.34 -1.74
N GLY A 69 -14.11 -4.46 -1.81
CA GLY A 69 -14.81 -4.88 -3.01
C GLY A 69 -13.86 -5.26 -4.16
N ARG A 70 -14.38 -6.00 -5.14
CA ARG A 70 -13.61 -6.51 -6.29
C ARG A 70 -13.20 -5.35 -7.22
N PHE A 71 -11.97 -4.86 -7.08
CA PHE A 71 -11.35 -3.88 -7.99
C PHE A 71 -10.85 -4.48 -9.31
#